data_AF-A0A2H0AGV8-F1
#
_entry.id   AF-A0A2H0AGV8-F1
#
_cell.length_a   1.000
_cell.length_b   1.000
_cell.length_c   1.000
_cell.angle_alpha   90.00
_cell.angle_beta   90.00
_cell.angle_gamma   90.00
#
_symmetry.space_group_name_H-M   'P 1'
#
loop_
_entity.id
_entity.type
_entity.pdbx_description
1 polymer ?
#
loop_
_entity_poly.entity_id
_entity_poly.type
_entity_poly.pdbx_seq_one_letter_code
_entity_poly.pdbx_strand_id
1 'polypeptide(L)'
;MIATITKLTILAILLLATTSQASYRELFEKEFMSNPWGGNREAHSACVECHASEMMKAPMREPVFAWRDSWHAQNEVSCHDCHGGGPDDASMSMSHQRGFKGTPTLQEIPQFCGKCHLGILQNFLESGHGKALFETNSGPNCVTCHGSHDIKPASIDIINEQRCSQCHLYDRAMLMRQALFTIEKRLSGIQTNLNELRESGILLQTQRKDFFRAHSDFRTLFHTIDVNLVKEKTDEFMGRLDRIETDTRAAYVELAFRKNFSGYLLLLFLFLAFGTLMLIRTGENKK
;
A
#
# COMPACT_ATOMS: atom_id res chain seq x y z
N MET A 1 39.87 -17.84 43.78
CA MET A 1 40.06 -17.57 42.35
C MET A 1 38.73 -17.50 41.60
N ILE A 2 37.90 -18.56 41.62
CA ILE A 2 36.61 -18.58 40.90
C ILE A 2 35.66 -17.47 41.37
N ALA A 3 35.48 -17.28 42.69
CA ALA A 3 34.58 -16.26 43.24
C ALA A 3 34.98 -14.80 42.92
N THR A 4 36.26 -14.53 42.69
CA THR A 4 36.78 -13.20 42.34
C THR A 4 36.52 -12.88 40.87
N ILE A 5 36.66 -13.89 40.00
CA ILE A 5 36.36 -13.77 38.56
C ILE A 5 34.86 -13.54 38.35
N THR A 6 33.98 -14.23 39.10
CA THR A 6 32.52 -14.06 39.00
C THR A 6 32.07 -12.66 39.40
N LYS A 7 32.67 -12.06 40.44
CA LYS A 7 32.34 -10.68 40.88
C LYS A 7 32.75 -9.63 39.85
N LEU A 8 33.91 -9.81 39.20
CA LEU A 8 34.38 -8.91 38.14
C LEU A 8 33.53 -9.02 36.85
N THR A 9 33.03 -10.23 36.52
CA THR A 9 32.12 -10.39 35.37
C THR A 9 30.76 -9.76 35.64
N ILE A 10 30.20 -9.91 36.85
CA ILE A 10 28.92 -9.30 37.22
C ILE A 10 29.02 -7.76 37.21
N LEU A 11 30.13 -7.20 37.73
CA LEU A 11 30.35 -5.75 37.72
C LEU A 11 30.50 -5.19 36.30
N ALA A 12 31.20 -5.90 35.41
CA ALA A 12 31.34 -5.54 34.00
C ALA A 12 29.98 -5.57 33.25
N ILE A 13 29.13 -6.57 33.53
CA ILE A 13 27.79 -6.68 32.94
C ILE A 13 26.87 -5.54 33.43
N LEU A 14 26.96 -5.16 34.71
CA LEU A 14 26.20 -4.03 35.27
C LEU A 14 26.65 -2.66 34.73
N LEU A 15 27.96 -2.47 34.49
CA LEU A 15 28.51 -1.26 33.85
C LEU A 15 28.13 -1.15 32.36
N LEU A 16 28.05 -2.27 31.64
CA LEU A 16 27.57 -2.32 30.25
C LEU A 16 26.05 -2.09 30.14
N ALA A 17 25.27 -2.55 31.13
CA ALA A 17 23.82 -2.34 31.18
C ALA A 17 23.43 -0.88 31.47
N THR A 18 24.21 -0.18 32.28
CA THR A 18 23.91 1.23 32.68
C THR A 18 24.33 2.25 31.62
N THR A 19 25.43 2.00 30.90
CA THR A 19 25.90 2.86 29.81
C THR A 19 25.08 2.71 28.51
N SER A 20 24.50 1.53 28.27
CA SER A 20 23.61 1.31 27.12
C SER A 20 22.22 1.93 27.29
N GLN A 21 21.64 1.91 28.49
CA GLN A 21 20.32 2.51 28.74
C GLN A 21 20.29 4.04 28.62
N ALA A 22 21.34 4.74 29.09
CA ALA A 22 21.39 6.20 29.04
C ALA A 22 21.53 6.71 27.59
N SER A 23 22.40 6.08 26.79
CA SER A 23 22.60 6.41 25.37
C SER A 23 21.37 6.09 24.53
N TYR A 24 20.74 4.93 24.74
CA TYR A 24 19.53 4.57 24.00
C TYR A 24 18.35 5.49 24.31
N ARG A 25 18.18 5.89 25.57
CA ARG A 25 17.07 6.76 25.95
C ARG A 25 17.20 8.16 25.36
N GLU A 26 18.41 8.71 25.34
CA GLU A 26 18.67 10.05 24.78
C GLU A 26 18.56 10.05 23.24
N LEU A 27 19.07 9.00 22.58
CA LEU A 27 18.85 8.77 21.14
C LEU A 27 17.35 8.57 20.84
N PHE A 28 16.65 7.75 21.62
CA PHE A 28 15.21 7.51 21.46
C PHE A 28 14.39 8.78 21.72
N GLU A 29 14.63 9.54 22.77
CA GLU A 29 13.93 10.81 22.98
C GLU A 29 14.20 11.79 21.83
N LYS A 30 15.43 11.85 21.32
CA LYS A 30 15.81 12.75 20.22
C LYS A 30 15.26 12.33 18.85
N GLU A 31 15.19 11.03 18.55
CA GLU A 31 14.67 10.50 17.27
C GLU A 31 13.15 10.29 17.28
N PHE A 32 12.57 9.96 18.44
CA PHE A 32 11.18 9.49 18.56
C PHE A 32 10.21 10.57 19.07
N MET A 33 10.68 11.56 19.86
CA MET A 33 9.83 12.68 20.30
C MET A 33 9.90 13.89 19.35
N SER A 34 11.00 14.08 18.62
CA SER A 34 11.13 15.18 17.65
C SER A 34 10.49 14.87 16.29
N ASN A 35 10.20 13.60 16.02
CA ASN A 35 9.58 13.14 14.79
C ASN A 35 8.29 12.40 15.15
N PRO A 36 7.11 12.99 14.99
CA PRO A 36 5.86 12.38 15.40
C PRO A 36 5.58 11.18 14.49
N TRP A 37 5.96 9.98 14.94
CA TRP A 37 5.50 8.73 14.36
C TRP A 37 4.01 8.59 14.66
N GLY A 38 3.17 9.00 13.71
CA GLY A 38 1.71 8.84 13.78
C GLY A 38 0.89 10.13 13.77
N GLY A 39 1.46 11.28 13.42
CA GLY A 39 0.68 12.41 12.91
C GLY A 39 0.73 12.39 11.39
N ASN A 40 -0.41 12.49 10.70
CA ASN A 40 -0.44 12.83 9.28
C ASN A 40 0.53 14.00 9.08
N ARG A 41 1.66 13.77 8.42
CA ARG A 41 2.39 14.86 7.77
C ARG A 41 1.47 15.28 6.64
N GLU A 42 0.46 16.10 6.94
CA GLU A 42 -0.25 16.83 5.90
C GLU A 42 0.85 17.51 5.10
N ALA A 43 0.90 17.22 3.81
CA ALA A 43 1.82 17.90 2.92
C ALA A 43 1.54 19.40 3.08
N HIS A 44 2.41 20.10 3.82
CA HIS A 44 2.30 21.53 4.08
C HIS A 44 2.29 22.22 2.71
N SER A 45 1.10 22.61 2.27
CA SER A 45 0.87 23.20 0.97
C SER A 45 0.01 24.42 1.20
N ALA A 46 0.48 25.57 0.71
CA ALA A 46 -0.26 26.82 0.75
C ALA A 46 -1.65 26.67 0.09
N CYS A 47 -1.81 25.73 -0.85
CA CYS A 47 -3.09 25.34 -1.42
C CYS A 47 -4.06 24.85 -0.32
N VAL A 48 -3.65 23.85 0.46
CA VAL A 48 -4.48 23.25 1.52
C VAL A 48 -4.74 24.25 2.64
N GLU A 49 -3.72 24.98 3.08
CA GLU A 49 -3.85 25.93 4.19
C GLU A 49 -4.85 27.05 3.87
N CYS A 50 -4.75 27.66 2.69
CA CYS A 50 -5.65 28.72 2.28
C CYS A 50 -7.06 28.17 1.98
N HIS A 51 -7.16 27.07 1.22
CA HIS A 51 -8.45 26.48 0.84
C HIS A 51 -9.16 25.75 1.98
N ALA A 52 -8.50 25.38 3.07
CA ALA A 52 -9.15 24.89 4.28
C ALA A 52 -9.63 26.01 5.22
N SER A 53 -9.09 27.22 5.07
CA SER A 53 -9.33 28.33 5.99
C SER A 53 -10.78 28.80 5.96
N GLU A 54 -11.25 29.36 7.09
CA GLU A 54 -12.58 29.97 7.20
C GLU A 54 -12.73 31.23 6.32
N MET A 55 -11.62 31.78 5.82
CA MET A 55 -11.63 32.91 4.88
C MET A 55 -12.20 32.50 3.52
N MET A 56 -12.19 31.21 3.18
CA MET A 56 -12.69 30.69 1.91
C MET A 56 -14.16 30.28 1.99
N LYS A 57 -14.90 30.55 0.90
CA LYS A 57 -16.30 30.12 0.78
C LYS A 57 -16.40 28.59 0.73
N ALA A 58 -17.54 28.04 1.15
CA ALA A 58 -17.77 26.59 1.21
C ALA A 58 -17.35 25.81 -0.06
N PRO A 59 -17.67 26.25 -1.30
CA PRO A 59 -17.27 25.52 -2.51
C PRO A 59 -15.75 25.38 -2.72
N MET A 60 -14.97 26.25 -2.09
CA MET A 60 -13.50 26.19 -2.14
C MET A 60 -12.90 25.35 -1.02
N ARG A 61 -13.65 25.11 0.06
CA ARG A 61 -13.23 24.29 1.20
C ARG A 61 -13.59 22.81 1.05
N GLU A 62 -14.75 22.54 0.45
CA GLU A 62 -15.24 21.18 0.21
C GLU A 62 -14.21 20.26 -0.49
N PRO A 63 -13.50 20.68 -1.55
CA PRO A 63 -12.49 19.84 -2.18
C PRO A 63 -11.35 19.43 -1.25
N VAL A 64 -10.94 20.31 -0.33
CA VAL A 64 -9.89 20.00 0.65
C VAL A 64 -10.36 18.94 1.63
N PHE A 65 -11.59 19.07 2.14
CA PHE A 65 -12.15 18.08 3.05
C PHE A 65 -12.34 16.72 2.36
N ALA A 66 -12.85 16.71 1.14
CA ALA A 66 -12.96 15.49 0.33
C ALA A 66 -11.59 14.84 0.08
N TRP A 67 -10.58 15.65 -0.23
CA TRP A 67 -9.20 15.21 -0.49
C TRP A 67 -8.54 14.56 0.72
N ARG A 68 -8.73 15.10 1.93
CA ARG A 68 -8.14 14.54 3.16
C ARG A 68 -8.47 13.06 3.38
N ASP A 69 -9.66 12.62 2.97
CA ASP A 69 -10.11 11.23 3.11
C ASP A 69 -9.87 10.38 1.83
N SER A 70 -9.14 10.92 0.87
CA SER A 70 -8.84 10.25 -0.40
C SER A 70 -7.63 9.32 -0.28
N TRP A 71 -7.54 8.38 -1.23
CA TRP A 71 -6.37 7.55 -1.41
C TRP A 71 -5.14 8.37 -1.79
N HIS A 72 -5.30 9.48 -2.50
CA HIS A 72 -4.19 10.36 -2.88
C HIS A 72 -3.59 11.08 -1.68
N ALA A 73 -4.40 11.62 -0.76
CA ALA A 73 -3.88 12.22 0.47
C ALA A 73 -3.11 11.21 1.34
N GLN A 74 -3.63 9.99 1.45
CA GLN A 74 -2.96 8.90 2.18
C GLN A 74 -1.61 8.48 1.56
N ASN A 75 -1.37 8.84 0.30
CA ASN A 75 -0.14 8.54 -0.45
C ASN A 75 0.63 9.81 -0.83
N GLU A 76 0.46 10.89 -0.06
CA GLU A 76 1.23 12.14 -0.18
C GLU A 76 1.08 12.87 -1.54
N VAL A 77 0.01 12.58 -2.30
CA VAL A 77 -0.32 13.30 -3.53
C VAL A 77 -1.24 14.48 -3.19
N SER A 78 -0.71 15.70 -3.37
CA SER A 78 -1.33 16.97 -2.97
C SER A 78 -1.95 17.71 -4.17
N CYS A 79 -2.61 18.84 -3.89
CA CYS A 79 -3.39 19.60 -4.88
C CYS A 79 -2.57 19.98 -6.11
N HIS A 80 -1.32 20.38 -5.89
CA HIS A 80 -0.41 20.88 -6.92
C HIS A 80 0.12 19.77 -7.84
N ASP A 81 0.13 18.51 -7.42
CA ASP A 81 0.52 17.38 -8.28
C ASP A 81 -0.46 17.21 -9.45
N CYS A 82 -1.74 17.45 -9.18
CA CYS A 82 -2.79 17.47 -10.21
C CYS A 82 -2.92 18.85 -10.87
N HIS A 83 -3.17 19.90 -10.09
CA HIS A 83 -3.52 21.23 -10.59
C HIS A 83 -2.33 22.14 -10.90
N GLY A 84 -1.10 21.77 -10.55
CA GLY A 84 0.08 22.64 -10.68
C GLY A 84 0.12 23.76 -9.64
N GLY A 85 0.94 24.78 -9.87
CA GLY A 85 1.09 25.92 -8.97
C GLY A 85 2.32 25.83 -8.07
N GLY A 86 2.55 26.88 -7.27
CA GLY A 86 3.63 26.96 -6.29
C GLY A 86 3.18 26.57 -4.88
N PRO A 87 3.41 25.33 -4.40
CA PRO A 87 2.90 24.88 -3.11
C PRO A 87 3.53 25.58 -1.91
N ASP A 88 4.76 26.07 -2.06
CA ASP A 88 5.56 26.67 -0.96
C ASP A 88 5.50 28.21 -0.93
N ASP A 89 4.82 28.83 -1.90
CA ASP A 89 4.74 30.29 -2.04
C ASP A 89 3.28 30.68 -2.31
N ALA A 90 2.61 31.15 -1.25
CA ALA A 90 1.21 31.58 -1.30
C ALA A 90 0.93 32.63 -2.39
N SER A 91 1.90 33.49 -2.70
CA SER A 91 1.73 34.51 -3.74
C SER A 91 1.72 33.93 -5.15
N MET A 92 2.33 32.75 -5.32
CA MET A 92 2.49 32.07 -6.60
C MET A 92 1.71 30.75 -6.69
N SER A 93 0.98 30.36 -5.65
CA SER A 93 0.26 29.08 -5.57
C SER A 93 -0.74 28.87 -6.71
N MET A 94 -1.40 29.91 -7.17
CA MET A 94 -2.38 29.84 -8.26
C MET A 94 -1.86 30.46 -9.57
N SER A 95 -0.55 30.68 -9.68
CA SER A 95 0.05 31.34 -10.84
C SER A 95 0.17 30.38 -12.03
N HIS A 96 -0.35 30.80 -13.18
CA HIS A 96 -0.15 30.08 -14.44
C HIS A 96 1.34 29.97 -14.82
N GLN A 97 2.20 30.89 -14.36
CA GLN A 97 3.65 30.80 -14.57
C GLN A 97 4.26 29.60 -13.85
N ARG A 98 3.64 29.14 -12.76
CA ARG A 98 3.98 27.91 -12.04
C ARG A 98 3.16 26.71 -12.52
N GLY A 99 2.57 26.80 -13.71
CA GLY A 99 1.84 25.70 -14.34
C GLY A 99 0.46 25.43 -13.73
N PHE A 100 -0.09 26.35 -12.94
CA PHE A 100 -1.44 26.19 -12.39
C PHE A 100 -2.49 26.06 -13.50
N LYS A 101 -3.34 25.04 -13.39
CA LYS A 101 -4.33 24.64 -14.42
C LYS A 101 -5.78 24.95 -14.04
N GLY A 102 -6.08 25.30 -12.78
CA GLY A 102 -7.45 25.54 -12.35
C GLY A 102 -8.34 24.30 -12.44
N THR A 103 -9.65 24.52 -12.62
CA THR A 103 -10.62 23.44 -12.80
C THR A 103 -10.56 22.94 -14.25
N PRO A 104 -10.21 21.67 -14.50
CA PRO A 104 -10.14 21.14 -15.85
C PRO A 104 -11.52 20.99 -16.49
N THR A 105 -11.57 21.13 -17.81
CA THR A 105 -12.72 20.76 -18.63
C THR A 105 -12.90 19.23 -18.70
N LEU A 106 -14.05 18.77 -19.20
CA LEU A 106 -14.38 17.34 -19.31
C LEU A 106 -13.31 16.51 -20.04
N GLN A 107 -12.73 17.07 -21.10
CA GLN A 107 -11.72 16.40 -21.94
C GLN A 107 -10.29 16.52 -21.39
N GLU A 108 -10.04 17.48 -20.49
CA GLU A 108 -8.73 17.65 -19.84
C GLU A 108 -8.53 16.70 -18.65
N ILE A 109 -9.62 16.27 -18.02
CA ILE A 109 -9.59 15.38 -16.83
C ILE A 109 -8.71 14.13 -17.03
N PRO A 110 -8.81 13.36 -18.14
CA PRO A 110 -7.96 12.19 -18.33
C PRO A 110 -6.46 12.49 -18.24
N GLN A 111 -6.02 13.66 -18.71
CA GLN A 111 -4.60 14.04 -18.67
C GLN A 111 -4.11 14.35 -17.26
N PHE A 112 -4.98 14.77 -16.34
CA PHE A 112 -4.61 14.98 -14.95
C PHE A 112 -4.28 13.64 -14.27
N CYS A 113 -5.11 12.62 -14.49
CA CYS A 113 -4.88 11.27 -13.97
C CYS A 113 -3.68 10.60 -14.67
N GLY A 114 -3.56 10.81 -15.98
CA GLY A 114 -2.53 10.21 -16.82
C GLY A 114 -1.11 10.66 -16.54
N LYS A 115 -0.88 11.74 -15.78
CA LYS A 115 0.48 12.15 -15.36
C LYS A 115 1.24 11.01 -14.67
N CYS A 116 0.51 10.21 -13.88
CA CYS A 116 1.06 9.05 -13.18
C CYS A 116 0.46 7.74 -13.68
N HIS A 117 -0.82 7.73 -14.06
CA HIS A 117 -1.53 6.52 -14.50
C HIS A 117 -1.48 6.32 -16.02
N LEU A 118 -0.27 6.28 -16.59
CA LEU A 118 -0.04 6.26 -18.03
C LEU A 118 -0.70 5.09 -18.76
N GLY A 119 -0.55 3.86 -18.25
CA GLY A 119 -1.16 2.68 -18.87
C GLY A 119 -2.69 2.69 -18.80
N ILE A 120 -3.25 3.29 -17.74
CA ILE A 120 -4.70 3.48 -17.61
C ILE A 120 -5.19 4.53 -18.61
N LEU A 121 -4.47 5.66 -18.73
CA LEU A 121 -4.79 6.70 -19.70
C LEU A 121 -4.81 6.12 -21.12
N GLN A 122 -3.78 5.36 -21.49
CA GLN A 122 -3.70 4.74 -22.82
C GLN A 122 -4.92 3.86 -23.10
N ASN A 123 -5.23 2.92 -22.20
CA ASN A 123 -6.38 2.03 -22.36
C ASN A 123 -7.70 2.82 -22.43
N PHE A 124 -7.85 3.86 -21.59
CA PHE A 124 -9.05 4.70 -21.59
C PHE A 124 -9.22 5.44 -22.92
N LEU A 125 -8.18 6.07 -23.45
CA LEU A 125 -8.23 6.82 -24.71
C LEU A 125 -8.62 5.92 -25.90
N GLU A 126 -8.16 4.68 -25.90
CA GLU A 126 -8.47 3.70 -26.95
C GLU A 126 -9.87 3.06 -26.78
N SER A 127 -10.44 3.13 -25.57
CA SER A 127 -11.74 2.57 -25.23
C SER A 127 -12.92 3.29 -25.88
N GLY A 128 -14.09 2.63 -25.90
CA GLY A 128 -15.33 3.27 -26.36
C GLY A 128 -15.74 4.50 -25.53
N HIS A 129 -15.43 4.53 -24.23
CA HIS A 129 -15.70 5.69 -23.38
C HIS A 129 -14.79 6.88 -23.70
N GLY A 130 -13.49 6.63 -23.89
CA GLY A 130 -12.54 7.67 -24.31
C GLY A 130 -12.89 8.25 -25.67
N LYS A 131 -13.16 7.38 -26.65
CA LYS A 131 -13.61 7.83 -27.98
C LYS A 131 -14.87 8.69 -27.90
N ALA A 132 -15.89 8.26 -27.16
CA ALA A 132 -17.09 9.07 -26.95
C ALA A 132 -16.77 10.43 -26.28
N LEU A 133 -15.89 10.48 -25.29
CA LEU A 133 -15.51 11.74 -24.64
C LEU A 133 -14.88 12.73 -25.63
N PHE A 134 -13.97 12.27 -26.50
CA PHE A 134 -13.24 13.17 -27.40
C PHE A 134 -13.97 13.45 -28.72
N GLU A 135 -14.73 12.50 -29.25
CA GLU A 135 -15.44 12.66 -30.52
C GLU A 135 -16.76 13.42 -30.36
N THR A 136 -17.49 13.22 -29.26
CA THR A 136 -18.84 13.80 -29.06
C THR A 136 -18.92 14.77 -27.88
N ASN A 137 -17.82 15.00 -27.17
CA ASN A 137 -17.75 15.85 -25.98
C ASN A 137 -18.82 15.51 -24.90
N SER A 138 -19.24 14.25 -24.84
CA SER A 138 -20.35 13.81 -23.96
C SER A 138 -20.15 12.40 -23.34
N GLY A 139 -18.99 11.79 -23.51
CA GLY A 139 -18.63 10.52 -22.86
C GLY A 139 -18.23 10.66 -21.39
N PRO A 140 -18.23 9.55 -20.62
CA PRO A 140 -17.73 9.55 -19.25
C PRO A 140 -16.20 9.73 -19.23
N ASN A 141 -15.68 10.23 -18.11
CA ASN A 141 -14.25 10.36 -17.87
C ASN A 141 -13.87 9.72 -16.52
N CYS A 142 -12.62 9.92 -16.09
CA CYS A 142 -12.08 9.32 -14.87
C CYS A 142 -12.94 9.64 -13.63
N VAL A 143 -13.38 10.89 -13.48
CA VAL A 143 -14.12 11.34 -12.28
C VAL A 143 -15.58 10.89 -12.29
N THR A 144 -16.14 10.53 -13.45
CA THR A 144 -17.47 9.91 -13.55
C THR A 144 -17.54 8.63 -12.71
N CYS A 145 -16.45 7.86 -12.68
CA CYS A 145 -16.39 6.62 -11.91
C CYS A 145 -15.66 6.76 -10.58
N HIS A 146 -14.50 7.43 -10.57
CA HIS A 146 -13.60 7.42 -9.41
C HIS A 146 -13.82 8.58 -8.43
N GLY A 147 -14.66 9.57 -8.77
CA GLY A 147 -14.69 10.84 -8.05
C GLY A 147 -13.50 11.71 -8.43
N SER A 148 -13.39 12.89 -7.83
CA SER A 148 -12.36 13.89 -8.19
C SER A 148 -11.39 14.14 -7.04
N HIS A 149 -11.91 14.64 -5.92
CA HIS A 149 -11.13 14.92 -4.72
C HIS A 149 -11.30 13.82 -3.68
N ASP A 150 -12.36 13.01 -3.73
CA ASP A 150 -12.67 11.93 -2.78
C ASP A 150 -12.25 10.53 -3.27
N ILE A 151 -11.26 10.45 -4.17
CA ILE A 151 -10.85 9.21 -4.86
C ILE A 151 -10.56 8.11 -3.84
N LYS A 152 -11.21 6.96 -4.00
CA LYS A 152 -11.07 5.78 -3.14
C LYS A 152 -10.14 4.74 -3.78
N PRO A 153 -9.59 3.79 -2.99
CA PRO A 153 -8.86 2.65 -3.55
C PRO A 153 -9.67 1.94 -4.63
N ALA A 154 -9.00 1.52 -5.70
CA ALA A 154 -9.65 0.76 -6.77
C ALA A 154 -10.26 -0.53 -6.21
N SER A 155 -11.56 -0.71 -6.42
CA SER A 155 -12.33 -1.90 -6.05
C SER A 155 -13.24 -2.31 -7.19
N ILE A 156 -13.51 -3.61 -7.29
CA ILE A 156 -14.50 -4.17 -8.22
C ILE A 156 -15.88 -3.53 -8.03
N ASP A 157 -16.19 -3.03 -6.83
CA ASP A 157 -17.48 -2.40 -6.47
C ASP A 157 -17.78 -1.11 -7.22
N ILE A 158 -16.78 -0.51 -7.87
CA ILE A 158 -17.00 0.59 -8.81
C ILE A 158 -17.88 0.18 -10.00
N ILE A 159 -17.86 -1.11 -10.36
CA ILE A 159 -18.69 -1.69 -11.41
C ILE A 159 -20.01 -2.11 -10.77
N ASN A 160 -21.00 -1.21 -10.79
CA ASN A 160 -22.32 -1.45 -10.22
C ASN A 160 -23.41 -0.82 -11.08
N GLU A 161 -24.64 -1.28 -10.88
CA GLU A 161 -25.81 -0.85 -11.64
C GLU A 161 -26.04 0.66 -11.53
N GLN A 162 -26.03 1.21 -10.30
CA GLN A 162 -26.29 2.63 -10.07
C GLN A 162 -25.37 3.54 -10.89
N ARG A 163 -24.08 3.20 -11.02
CA ARG A 163 -23.10 4.01 -11.75
C ARG A 163 -23.18 3.79 -13.26
N CYS A 164 -23.22 2.54 -13.71
CA CYS A 164 -23.21 2.23 -15.14
C CYS A 164 -24.53 2.62 -15.82
N SER A 165 -25.65 2.52 -15.11
CA SER A 165 -26.98 2.89 -15.58
C SER A 165 -27.23 4.39 -15.68
N GLN A 166 -26.27 5.22 -15.31
CA GLN A 166 -26.34 6.67 -15.56
C GLN A 166 -26.34 7.00 -17.05
N CYS A 167 -25.76 6.14 -17.89
CA CYS A 167 -25.61 6.40 -19.33
C CYS A 167 -26.18 5.28 -20.21
N HIS A 168 -26.07 4.01 -19.80
CA HIS A 168 -26.46 2.86 -20.62
C HIS A 168 -26.97 1.69 -19.76
N LEU A 169 -27.62 0.68 -20.36
CA LEU A 169 -28.07 -0.52 -19.62
C LEU A 169 -26.91 -1.25 -18.93
N TYR A 170 -27.18 -1.88 -17.77
CA TYR A 170 -26.15 -2.48 -16.93
C TYR A 170 -25.56 -3.79 -17.48
N ASP A 171 -26.23 -4.46 -18.42
CA ASP A 171 -25.90 -5.83 -18.86
C ASP A 171 -24.43 -6.02 -19.24
N ARG A 172 -23.85 -5.10 -20.02
CA ARG A 172 -22.43 -5.19 -20.43
C ARG A 172 -21.47 -5.03 -19.25
N ALA A 173 -21.78 -4.12 -18.32
CA ALA A 173 -20.97 -3.91 -17.13
C ALA A 173 -21.09 -5.08 -16.14
N MET A 174 -22.27 -5.71 -16.05
CA MET A 174 -22.46 -6.94 -15.27
C MET A 174 -21.56 -8.07 -15.80
N LEU A 175 -21.53 -8.28 -17.13
CA LEU A 175 -20.64 -9.28 -17.74
C LEU A 175 -19.16 -8.98 -17.47
N MET A 176 -18.77 -7.71 -17.53
CA MET A 176 -17.41 -7.28 -17.18
C MET A 176 -17.09 -7.59 -15.71
N ARG A 177 -17.97 -7.20 -14.79
CA ARG A 177 -17.82 -7.48 -13.35
C ARG A 177 -17.63 -8.97 -13.10
N GLN A 178 -18.45 -9.80 -13.73
CA GLN A 178 -18.38 -11.26 -13.59
C GLN A 178 -17.05 -11.83 -14.11
N ALA A 179 -16.56 -11.34 -15.25
CA ALA A 179 -15.28 -11.78 -15.82
C ALA A 179 -14.11 -11.44 -14.90
N LEU A 180 -14.13 -10.28 -14.24
CA LEU A 180 -13.06 -9.83 -13.36
C LEU A 180 -13.10 -10.45 -11.95
N PHE A 181 -14.30 -10.80 -11.46
CA PHE A 181 -14.53 -11.16 -10.06
C PHE A 181 -13.64 -12.29 -9.55
N THR A 182 -13.48 -13.35 -10.35
CA THR A 182 -12.68 -14.52 -9.94
C THR A 182 -11.21 -14.16 -9.74
N ILE A 183 -10.63 -13.38 -10.67
CA ILE A 183 -9.23 -12.97 -10.57
C ILE A 183 -9.04 -11.99 -9.40
N GLU A 184 -9.94 -11.01 -9.23
CA GLU A 184 -9.88 -10.08 -8.10
C GLU A 184 -9.89 -10.81 -6.75
N LYS A 185 -10.73 -11.84 -6.60
CA LYS A 185 -10.76 -12.66 -5.38
C LYS A 185 -9.41 -13.38 -5.15
N ARG A 186 -8.80 -13.94 -6.19
CA ARG A 186 -7.48 -14.60 -6.08
C ARG A 186 -6.38 -13.61 -5.76
N LEU A 187 -6.38 -12.44 -6.40
CA LEU A 187 -5.45 -11.35 -6.11
C LEU A 187 -5.51 -10.93 -4.64
N SER A 188 -6.72 -10.75 -4.09
CA SER A 188 -6.92 -10.44 -2.67
C SER A 188 -6.39 -11.55 -1.74
N GLY A 189 -6.60 -12.82 -2.11
CA GLY A 189 -6.07 -13.96 -1.36
C GLY A 189 -4.54 -13.99 -1.35
N ILE A 190 -3.91 -13.85 -2.52
CA ILE A 190 -2.44 -13.82 -2.63
C ILE A 190 -1.86 -12.64 -1.86
N GLN A 191 -2.47 -11.45 -1.94
CA GLN A 191 -2.05 -10.27 -1.19
C GLN A 191 -2.05 -10.54 0.33
N THR A 192 -3.09 -11.22 0.82
CA THR A 192 -3.21 -11.59 2.25
C THR A 192 -2.09 -12.55 2.64
N ASN A 193 -1.89 -13.62 1.87
CA ASN A 193 -0.83 -14.61 2.13
C ASN A 193 0.58 -13.97 2.13
N LEU A 194 0.86 -13.08 1.18
CA LEU A 194 2.14 -12.37 1.10
C LEU A 194 2.35 -11.44 2.30
N ASN A 195 1.29 -10.82 2.83
CA ASN A 195 1.35 -9.98 4.01
C ASN A 195 1.63 -10.80 5.28
N GLU A 196 0.95 -11.93 5.46
CA GLU A 196 1.16 -12.85 6.59
C GLU A 196 2.60 -13.39 6.64
N LEU A 197 3.15 -13.78 5.49
CA LEU A 197 4.53 -14.26 5.40
C LEU A 197 5.54 -13.15 5.72
N ARG A 198 5.25 -11.91 5.31
CA ARG A 198 6.06 -10.73 5.65
C ARG A 198 6.05 -10.48 7.16
N GLU A 199 4.87 -10.52 7.78
CA GLU A 199 4.72 -10.36 9.24
C GLU A 199 5.40 -11.49 10.01
N SER A 200 5.47 -12.69 9.42
CA SER A 200 6.25 -13.82 9.94
C SER A 200 7.77 -13.71 9.69
N GLY A 201 8.25 -12.60 9.13
CA GLY A 201 9.68 -12.33 8.91
C GLY A 201 10.28 -12.93 7.64
N ILE A 202 9.46 -13.46 6.71
CA ILE A 202 9.95 -14.00 5.43
C ILE A 202 10.04 -12.88 4.38
N LEU A 203 11.23 -12.73 3.79
CA LEU A 203 11.49 -11.78 2.72
C LEU A 203 11.13 -12.38 1.35
N LEU A 204 9.94 -12.04 0.85
CA LEU A 204 9.43 -12.46 -0.46
C LEU A 204 9.54 -11.34 -1.50
N GLN A 205 10.73 -10.78 -1.68
CA GLN A 205 10.89 -9.61 -2.55
C GLN A 205 10.51 -9.90 -4.00
N THR A 206 10.90 -11.06 -4.53
CA THR A 206 10.60 -11.46 -5.92
C THR A 206 9.11 -11.69 -6.11
N GLN A 207 8.48 -12.50 -5.25
CA GLN A 207 7.05 -12.83 -5.35
C GLN A 207 6.19 -11.58 -5.19
N ARG A 208 6.56 -10.64 -4.30
CA ARG A 208 5.84 -9.36 -4.17
C ARG A 208 5.97 -8.49 -5.42
N LYS A 209 7.15 -8.44 -6.05
CA LYS A 209 7.34 -7.69 -7.30
C LYS A 209 6.51 -8.29 -8.43
N ASP A 210 6.51 -9.62 -8.55
CA ASP A 210 5.76 -10.30 -9.61
C ASP A 210 4.25 -10.23 -9.38
N PHE A 211 3.81 -10.35 -8.12
CA PHE A 211 2.43 -10.06 -7.72
C PHE A 211 2.03 -8.64 -8.07
N PHE A 212 2.82 -7.63 -7.69
CA PHE A 212 2.51 -6.23 -7.97
C PHE A 212 2.36 -5.97 -9.47
N ARG A 213 3.25 -6.52 -10.31
CA ARG A 213 3.13 -6.43 -11.77
C ARG A 213 1.86 -7.09 -12.28
N ALA A 214 1.60 -8.35 -11.90
CA ALA A 214 0.40 -9.07 -12.35
C ALA A 214 -0.89 -8.36 -11.90
N HIS A 215 -0.91 -7.86 -10.67
CA HIS A 215 -2.03 -7.12 -10.11
C HIS A 215 -2.27 -5.80 -10.85
N SER A 216 -1.22 -5.01 -11.08
CA SER A 216 -1.29 -3.76 -11.82
C SER A 216 -1.72 -3.99 -13.26
N ASP A 217 -1.07 -4.90 -13.98
CA ASP A 217 -1.38 -5.21 -15.37
C ASP A 217 -2.86 -5.61 -15.53
N PHE A 218 -3.35 -6.51 -14.67
CA PHE A 218 -4.74 -6.97 -14.72
C PHE A 218 -5.73 -5.82 -14.49
N ARG A 219 -5.48 -4.98 -13.49
CA ARG A 219 -6.38 -3.86 -13.17
C ARG A 219 -6.43 -2.79 -14.24
N THR A 220 -5.38 -2.65 -15.04
CA THR A 220 -5.42 -1.73 -16.19
C THR A 220 -6.39 -2.20 -17.28
N LEU A 221 -6.64 -3.50 -17.43
CA LEU A 221 -7.49 -4.06 -18.49
C LEU A 221 -8.93 -3.54 -18.47
N PHE A 222 -9.49 -3.28 -17.28
CA PHE A 222 -10.85 -2.75 -17.17
C PHE A 222 -11.04 -1.44 -17.97
N HIS A 223 -9.99 -0.62 -18.04
CA HIS A 223 -10.05 0.67 -18.73
C HIS A 223 -10.12 0.57 -20.26
N THR A 224 -9.95 -0.63 -20.83
CA THR A 224 -10.22 -0.89 -22.26
C THR A 224 -11.71 -0.96 -22.57
N ILE A 225 -12.55 -1.23 -21.55
CA ILE A 225 -14.02 -1.42 -21.67
C ILE A 225 -14.38 -2.54 -22.70
N ASP A 226 -13.48 -3.52 -22.85
CA ASP A 226 -13.65 -4.66 -23.75
C ASP A 226 -13.79 -5.97 -22.95
N VAL A 227 -15.03 -6.47 -22.88
CA VAL A 227 -15.37 -7.71 -22.17
C VAL A 227 -14.69 -8.92 -22.80
N ASN A 228 -14.52 -8.94 -24.13
CA ASN A 228 -13.93 -10.06 -24.83
C ASN A 228 -12.43 -10.12 -24.57
N LEU A 229 -11.75 -8.97 -24.64
CA LEU A 229 -10.33 -8.87 -24.32
C LEU A 229 -10.04 -9.30 -22.88
N VAL A 230 -10.87 -8.87 -21.92
CA VAL A 230 -10.73 -9.27 -20.52
C VAL A 230 -10.89 -10.79 -20.37
N LYS A 231 -11.89 -11.38 -21.02
CA LYS A 231 -12.09 -12.85 -21.01
C LYS A 231 -10.91 -13.59 -21.63
N GLU A 232 -10.42 -13.13 -22.78
CA GLU A 232 -9.27 -13.72 -23.46
C GLU A 232 -8.00 -13.69 -22.58
N LYS A 233 -7.76 -12.55 -21.92
CA LYS A 233 -6.58 -12.38 -21.04
C LYS A 233 -6.71 -13.11 -19.71
N THR A 234 -7.91 -13.50 -19.29
CA THR A 234 -8.16 -14.14 -17.99
C THR A 234 -7.28 -15.38 -17.79
N ASP A 235 -7.16 -16.25 -18.79
CA ASP A 235 -6.39 -17.50 -18.67
C ASP A 235 -4.88 -17.23 -18.52
N GLU A 236 -4.36 -16.25 -19.25
CA GLU A 236 -2.96 -15.80 -19.15
C GLU A 236 -2.64 -15.32 -17.73
N PHE A 237 -3.52 -14.49 -17.16
CA PHE A 237 -3.38 -13.98 -15.79
C PHE A 237 -3.51 -15.08 -14.76
N MET A 238 -4.46 -16.00 -14.93
CA MET A 238 -4.63 -17.14 -14.03
C MET A 238 -3.34 -17.97 -13.93
N GLY A 239 -2.68 -18.25 -15.06
CA GLY A 239 -1.39 -18.96 -15.06
C GLY A 239 -0.24 -18.16 -14.41
N ARG A 240 -0.24 -16.82 -14.49
CA ARG A 240 0.70 -15.97 -13.74
C ARG A 240 0.45 -16.07 -12.22
N LEU A 241 -0.81 -16.03 -11.80
CA LEU A 241 -1.19 -16.12 -10.39
C LEU A 241 -0.91 -17.50 -9.80
N ASP A 242 -1.14 -18.58 -10.55
CA ASP A 242 -0.85 -19.95 -10.12
C ASP A 242 0.65 -20.14 -9.80
N ARG A 243 1.53 -19.54 -10.60
CA ARG A 243 2.98 -19.56 -10.33
C ARG A 243 3.33 -18.83 -9.04
N ILE A 244 2.79 -17.62 -8.85
CA ILE A 244 3.03 -16.83 -7.64
C ILE A 244 2.50 -17.59 -6.40
N GLU A 245 1.33 -18.19 -6.50
CA GLU A 245 0.72 -18.97 -5.40
C GLU A 245 1.56 -20.20 -5.07
N THR A 246 2.06 -20.91 -6.08
CA THR A 246 2.96 -22.07 -5.91
C THR A 246 4.25 -21.68 -5.21
N ASP A 247 4.90 -20.59 -5.65
CA ASP A 247 6.13 -20.09 -5.04
C ASP A 247 5.90 -19.60 -3.60
N THR A 248 4.75 -18.97 -3.35
CA THR A 248 4.34 -18.52 -2.02
C THR A 248 4.09 -19.70 -1.09
N ARG A 249 3.50 -20.79 -1.59
CA ARG A 249 3.27 -22.02 -0.80
C ARG A 249 4.57 -22.69 -0.37
N ALA A 250 5.60 -22.68 -1.22
CA ALA A 250 6.92 -23.20 -0.87
C ALA A 250 7.51 -22.46 0.35
N ALA A 251 7.30 -21.14 0.43
CA ALA A 251 7.75 -20.34 1.57
C ALA A 251 7.04 -20.70 2.89
N TYR A 252 5.75 -21.05 2.86
CA TYR A 252 5.05 -21.56 4.05
C TYR A 252 5.61 -22.91 4.52
N VAL A 253 5.97 -23.80 3.61
CA VAL A 253 6.59 -25.09 3.95
C VAL A 253 7.94 -24.86 4.64
N GLU A 254 8.75 -23.95 4.10
CA GLU A 254 10.02 -23.57 4.72
C GLU A 254 9.81 -22.93 6.11
N LEU A 255 8.82 -22.05 6.27
CA LEU A 255 8.47 -21.45 7.55
C LEU A 255 8.11 -22.51 8.60
N ALA A 256 7.25 -23.46 8.22
CA ALA A 256 6.83 -24.55 9.08
C ALA A 256 8.02 -25.41 9.50
N PHE A 257 8.92 -25.74 8.56
CA PHE A 257 10.15 -26.46 8.86
C PHE A 257 11.04 -25.70 9.85
N ARG A 258 11.28 -24.40 9.62
CA ARG A 258 12.09 -23.55 10.51
C ARG A 258 11.51 -23.47 11.93
N LYS A 259 10.18 -23.34 12.06
CA LYS A 259 9.49 -23.33 13.36
C LYS A 259 9.63 -24.67 14.08
N ASN A 260 9.39 -25.78 13.39
CA ASN A 260 9.50 -27.12 13.97
C ASN A 260 10.95 -27.46 14.36
N PHE A 261 11.92 -27.12 13.51
CA PHE A 261 13.34 -27.33 13.78
C PHE A 261 13.82 -26.50 14.97
N SER A 262 13.40 -25.23 15.06
CA SER A 262 13.72 -24.37 16.20
C SER A 262 13.11 -24.90 17.50
N GLY A 263 11.86 -25.38 17.46
CA GLY A 263 11.20 -26.02 18.60
C GLY A 263 11.91 -27.30 19.04
N TYR A 264 12.35 -28.13 18.10
CA TYR A 264 13.15 -29.32 18.38
C TYR A 264 14.48 -28.98 19.05
N LEU A 265 15.22 -28.00 18.51
CA LEU A 265 16.49 -27.55 19.10
C LEU A 265 16.29 -27.02 20.54
N LEU A 266 15.24 -26.25 20.78
CA LEU A 266 14.91 -25.76 22.12
C LEU A 266 14.68 -26.93 23.11
N LEU A 267 13.89 -27.93 22.71
CA LEU A 267 13.64 -29.12 23.55
C LEU A 267 14.92 -29.92 23.81
N LEU A 268 15.78 -30.07 22.79
CA LEU A 268 17.08 -30.73 22.93
C LEU A 268 17.97 -29.98 23.94
N PHE A 269 18.06 -28.66 23.86
CA PHE A 269 18.84 -27.85 24.81
C PHE A 269 18.27 -27.92 26.23
N LEU A 270 16.95 -27.91 26.40
CA LEU A 270 16.32 -28.08 27.70
C LEU A 270 16.60 -29.46 28.31
N PHE A 271 16.57 -30.52 27.49
CA PHE A 271 16.90 -31.87 27.92
C PHE A 271 18.37 -31.99 28.36
N LEU A 272 19.30 -31.44 27.57
CA LEU A 272 20.72 -31.40 27.91
C LEU A 272 20.97 -30.59 29.19
N ALA A 273 20.32 -29.43 29.36
CA ALA A 273 20.42 -28.60 30.55
C ALA A 273 19.86 -29.30 31.81
N PHE A 274 18.75 -30.03 31.67
CA PHE A 274 18.20 -30.83 32.75
C PHE A 274 19.13 -31.99 33.13
N GLY A 275 19.69 -32.68 32.12
CA GLY A 275 20.65 -33.76 32.32
C GLY A 275 21.91 -33.29 33.06
N THR A 276 22.47 -32.14 32.70
CA THR A 276 23.64 -31.57 33.40
C THR A 276 23.30 -31.17 34.83
N LEU A 277 22.13 -30.56 35.08
CA LEU A 277 21.64 -30.25 36.43
C LEU A 277 21.51 -31.51 37.31
N MET A 278 20.97 -32.60 36.76
CA MET A 278 20.85 -33.88 37.47
C MET A 278 22.22 -34.48 37.81
N LEU A 279 23.19 -34.41 36.89
CA LEU A 279 24.56 -34.88 37.12
C LEU A 279 25.28 -34.06 38.20
N ILE A 280 25.13 -32.74 38.21
CA ILE A 280 25.71 -31.87 39.25
C ILE A 280 25.12 -32.25 40.63
N ARG A 281 23.79 -32.38 40.73
CA ARG A 281 23.11 -32.67 41.99
C ARG A 281 23.45 -34.05 42.56
N THR A 282 23.64 -35.05 41.71
CA THR A 282 24.07 -36.39 42.14
C THR A 282 25.55 -36.43 42.54
N GLY A 283 26.39 -35.57 41.96
CA GLY A 283 27.78 -35.38 42.37
C GLY A 283 27.92 -34.68 43.73
N GLU A 284 27.06 -33.70 44.03
CA GLU A 284 27.02 -33.03 45.33
C GLU A 284 26.54 -33.96 46.46
N ASN A 285 25.53 -34.80 46.21
CA ASN A 285 25.03 -35.77 47.20
C ASN A 285 25.99 -36.92 47.52
N LYS A 286 27.09 -37.08 46.76
CA LYS A 286 28.11 -38.10 46.99
C LYS A 286 29.33 -37.58 47.78
N LYS A 287 29.36 -36.28 48.12
CA LYS A 287 30.36 -35.68 49.03
C LYS A 287 29.76 -35.48 50.41
#